data_AF-A0A970GZR4-F1
#
_entry.id   AF-A0A970GZR4-F1
#
_cell.length_a   1.000
_cell.length_b   1.000
_cell.length_c   1.000
_cell.angle_alpha   90.00
_cell.angle_beta   90.00
_cell.angle_gamma   90.00
#
_symmetry.space_group_name_H-M   'P 1'
#
loop_
_entity.id
_entity.type
_entity.pdbx_description
1 polymer ?
#
loop_
_entity_poly.entity_id
_entity_poly.type
_entity_poly.pdbx_seq_one_letter_code
_entity_poly.pdbx_strand_id
1 'polypeptide(L)'
;MSAQYLIEPTILSERICEFAQTPTIAEALKKTNNGWDVNALPYQHFVPFVYDAMLLKDRVAEDFVNQTGKGFADCIREGIRELGWENREVHFVMNGGSFKGKGFVLEKVIREYLSDLDNLILFQSEYEPVAGALLLSYDNYGISPDYHSFMRFKLRRNLH
;
A
#
# COMPACT_ATOMS: atom_id res chain seq x y z
N MET A 1 9.30 20.19 -34.27
CA MET A 1 8.58 20.98 -33.27
C MET A 1 7.88 20.01 -32.33
N SER A 2 8.48 19.69 -31.19
CA SER A 2 7.86 18.81 -30.20
C SER A 2 6.80 19.61 -29.44
N ALA A 3 5.56 19.12 -29.41
CA ALA A 3 4.54 19.66 -28.53
C ALA A 3 5.04 19.58 -27.08
N GLN A 4 5.39 20.73 -26.51
CA GLN A 4 5.55 20.85 -25.06
C GLN A 4 4.14 20.70 -24.49
N TYR A 5 3.82 19.50 -24.02
CA TYR A 5 2.70 19.34 -23.10
C TYR A 5 3.02 20.20 -21.88
N LEU A 6 2.32 21.33 -21.76
CA LEU A 6 2.32 22.13 -20.54
C LEU A 6 1.62 21.30 -19.47
N ILE A 7 2.41 20.57 -18.69
CA ILE A 7 1.92 19.90 -17.49
C ILE A 7 1.71 21.01 -16.47
N GLU A 8 0.45 21.29 -16.13
CA GLU A 8 0.17 22.22 -15.03
C GLU A 8 0.85 21.70 -13.75
N PRO A 9 1.61 22.55 -13.04
CA PRO A 9 2.21 22.15 -11.78
C PRO A 9 1.14 21.71 -10.78
N THR A 10 1.34 20.54 -10.19
CA THR A 10 0.54 20.00 -9.10
C THR A 10 1.38 19.90 -7.83
N ILE A 11 0.74 19.78 -6.67
CA ILE A 11 1.43 19.57 -5.38
C ILE A 11 2.32 18.33 -5.46
N LEU A 12 1.82 17.25 -6.09
CA LEU A 12 2.60 16.05 -6.33
C LEU A 12 3.85 16.34 -7.16
N SER A 13 3.71 17.13 -8.23
CA SER A 13 4.85 17.49 -9.09
C SER A 13 5.89 18.33 -8.36
N GLU A 14 5.47 19.26 -7.50
CA GLU A 14 6.37 20.08 -6.68
C GLU A 14 7.16 19.20 -5.71
N ARG A 15 6.49 18.28 -5.00
CA ARG A 15 7.13 17.36 -4.06
C ARG A 15 8.16 16.44 -4.73
N ILE A 16 7.84 15.93 -5.92
CA ILE A 16 8.77 15.09 -6.69
C ILE A 16 9.99 15.92 -7.11
N CYS A 17 9.80 17.14 -7.59
CA CYS A 17 10.88 18.05 -7.98
C CYS A 17 11.78 18.44 -6.80
N GLU A 18 11.18 18.77 -5.64
CA GLU A 18 11.88 19.06 -4.38
C GLU A 18 12.75 17.88 -3.95
N PHE A 19 12.18 16.68 -3.91
CA PHE A 19 12.89 15.46 -3.52
C PHE A 19 14.01 15.11 -4.52
N ALA A 20 13.76 15.29 -5.82
CA ALA A 20 14.75 15.02 -6.85
C ALA A 20 15.80 16.13 -7.01
N GLN A 21 15.63 17.27 -6.32
CA GLN A 21 16.44 18.47 -6.46
C GLN A 21 16.58 18.87 -7.94
N THR A 22 15.43 18.98 -8.61
CA THR A 22 15.36 19.35 -10.03
C THR A 22 14.27 20.40 -10.26
N PRO A 23 14.48 21.35 -11.19
CA PRO A 23 13.49 22.38 -11.51
C PRO A 23 12.25 21.84 -12.24
N THR A 24 12.29 20.66 -12.85
CA THR A 24 11.18 20.15 -13.66
C THR A 24 10.93 18.65 -13.46
N ILE A 25 9.68 18.21 -13.67
CA ILE A 25 9.30 16.79 -13.61
C ILE A 25 10.04 15.96 -14.66
N ALA A 26 10.25 16.51 -15.86
CA ALA A 26 10.99 15.82 -16.89
C ALA A 26 12.43 15.49 -16.45
N GLU A 27 13.08 16.38 -15.71
CA GLU A 27 14.39 16.13 -15.13
C GLU A 27 14.35 15.17 -13.94
N ALA A 28 13.33 15.28 -13.07
CA ALA A 28 13.10 14.33 -11.99
C ALA A 28 12.94 12.90 -12.53
N LEU A 29 12.14 12.72 -13.59
CA LEU A 29 11.91 11.42 -14.24
C LEU A 29 13.17 10.88 -14.92
N LYS A 30 14.00 11.74 -15.51
CA LYS A 30 15.30 11.31 -16.06
C LYS A 30 16.23 10.77 -14.96
N LYS A 31 16.25 11.40 -13.78
CA LYS A 31 17.05 10.92 -12.64
C LYS A 31 16.56 9.58 -12.09
N THR A 32 15.27 9.27 -12.23
CA THR A 32 14.71 8.00 -11.73
C THR A 32 14.85 6.86 -12.74
N ASN A 33 14.80 7.16 -14.04
CA ASN A 33 14.76 6.16 -15.12
C ASN A 33 16.14 5.75 -15.69
N ASN A 34 17.24 6.27 -15.14
CA ASN A 34 18.59 5.85 -15.51
C ASN A 34 18.90 4.51 -14.85
N GLY A 35 18.57 3.41 -15.54
CA GLY A 35 18.56 2.04 -15.04
C GLY A 35 19.76 1.62 -14.17
N TRP A 36 19.48 0.82 -13.15
CA TRP A 36 20.45 0.17 -12.25
C TRP A 36 21.49 1.10 -11.61
N ASP A 37 21.24 2.40 -11.54
CA ASP A 37 22.00 3.27 -10.65
C ASP A 37 21.51 3.03 -9.21
N VAL A 38 22.41 2.55 -8.35
CA VAL A 38 22.17 2.39 -6.90
C VAL A 38 21.90 3.73 -6.21
N ASN A 39 22.19 4.86 -6.88
CA ASN A 39 21.84 6.21 -6.47
C ASN A 39 20.57 6.74 -7.14
N ALA A 40 19.93 5.97 -8.04
CA ALA A 40 18.63 6.33 -8.57
C ALA A 40 17.64 6.41 -7.40
N LEU A 41 16.86 7.49 -7.37
CA LEU A 41 15.87 7.73 -6.34
C LEU A 41 14.90 6.53 -6.30
N PRO A 42 14.87 5.77 -5.19
CA PRO A 42 14.03 4.58 -5.14
C PRO A 42 12.56 5.00 -5.27
N TYR A 43 11.88 4.52 -6.32
CA TYR A 43 10.47 4.89 -6.61
C TYR A 43 9.52 4.68 -5.42
N GLN A 44 9.86 3.76 -4.52
CA GLN A 44 9.16 3.53 -3.26
C GLN A 44 9.06 4.79 -2.36
N HIS A 45 9.97 5.76 -2.50
CA HIS A 45 9.90 7.03 -1.76
C HIS A 45 8.86 8.01 -2.31
N PHE A 46 8.30 7.76 -3.51
CA PHE A 46 7.26 8.62 -4.07
C PHE A 46 5.87 8.31 -3.53
N VAL A 47 5.64 7.08 -3.05
CA VAL A 47 4.34 6.67 -2.50
C VAL A 47 3.87 7.59 -1.36
N PRO A 48 4.70 7.96 -0.37
CA PRO A 48 4.32 8.97 0.63
C PRO A 48 3.89 10.31 0.03
N PHE A 49 4.57 10.80 -1.03
CA PHE A 49 4.23 12.08 -1.66
C PHE A 49 2.87 12.04 -2.36
N VAL A 50 2.53 10.91 -2.97
CA VAL A 50 1.20 10.69 -3.55
C VAL A 50 0.13 10.79 -2.48
N TYR A 51 0.32 10.13 -1.33
CA TYR A 51 -0.66 10.18 -0.24
C TYR A 51 -0.77 11.57 0.40
N ASP A 52 0.36 12.25 0.62
CA ASP A 52 0.35 13.64 1.12
C ASP A 52 -0.36 14.59 0.13
N ALA A 53 -0.07 14.48 -1.16
CA ALA A 53 -0.72 15.28 -2.19
C ALA A 53 -2.24 15.02 -2.26
N MET A 54 -2.66 13.74 -2.18
CA MET A 54 -4.09 13.40 -2.13
C MET A 54 -4.79 13.99 -0.90
N LEU A 55 -4.15 13.94 0.28
CA LEU A 55 -4.69 14.55 1.50
C LEU A 55 -4.83 16.08 1.36
N LEU A 56 -3.99 16.70 0.54
CA LEU A 56 -4.04 18.12 0.17
C LEU A 56 -4.95 18.41 -1.03
N LYS A 57 -5.78 17.44 -1.46
CA LYS A 57 -6.74 17.56 -2.57
C LYS A 57 -6.08 17.87 -3.93
N ASP A 58 -4.86 17.38 -4.12
CA ASP A 58 -4.26 17.31 -5.45
C ASP A 58 -5.03 16.32 -6.33
N ARG A 59 -5.63 16.84 -7.41
CA ARG A 59 -6.47 16.06 -8.32
C ARG A 59 -5.74 14.88 -8.97
N VAL A 60 -4.48 15.05 -9.35
CA VAL A 60 -3.71 13.98 -10.00
C VAL A 60 -3.40 12.87 -9.01
N ALA A 61 -3.06 13.24 -7.78
CA ALA A 61 -2.85 12.26 -6.71
C ALA A 61 -4.16 11.53 -6.33
N GLU A 62 -5.27 12.26 -6.25
CA GLU A 62 -6.59 11.69 -6.00
C GLU A 62 -7.00 10.69 -7.11
N ASP A 63 -6.87 11.09 -8.38
CA ASP A 63 -7.16 10.21 -9.52
C ASP A 63 -6.28 8.95 -9.49
N PHE A 64 -4.98 9.10 -9.18
CA PHE A 64 -4.05 7.98 -9.10
C PHE A 64 -4.42 6.98 -7.97
N VAL A 65 -4.70 7.49 -6.77
CA VAL A 65 -5.06 6.62 -5.64
C VAL A 65 -6.42 5.97 -5.85
N ASN A 66 -7.39 6.68 -6.43
CA ASN A 66 -8.69 6.13 -6.78
C ASN A 66 -8.59 4.99 -7.80
N GLN A 67 -7.82 5.18 -8.88
CA GLN A 67 -7.59 4.12 -9.87
C GLN A 67 -6.88 2.91 -9.25
N THR A 68 -5.87 3.16 -8.40
CA THR A 68 -5.14 2.10 -7.71
C THR A 68 -6.05 1.32 -6.76
N GLY A 69 -6.83 2.02 -5.94
CA GLY A 69 -7.76 1.42 -4.99
C GLY A 69 -8.87 0.63 -5.68
N LYS A 70 -9.40 1.15 -6.80
CA LYS A 70 -10.34 0.42 -7.66
C LYS A 70 -9.72 -0.89 -8.18
N GLY A 71 -8.48 -0.85 -8.68
CA GLY A 71 -7.79 -2.05 -9.15
C GLY A 71 -7.68 -3.12 -8.08
N PHE A 72 -7.33 -2.75 -6.84
CA PHE A 72 -7.31 -3.69 -5.71
C PHE A 72 -8.71 -4.22 -5.38
N ALA A 73 -9.73 -3.35 -5.37
CA ALA A 73 -11.11 -3.76 -5.11
C ALA A 73 -11.62 -4.76 -6.17
N ASP A 74 -11.34 -4.50 -7.45
CA ASP A 74 -11.69 -5.41 -8.54
C ASP A 74 -11.01 -6.77 -8.36
N CYS A 75 -9.73 -6.81 -7.98
CA CYS A 75 -9.02 -8.07 -7.68
C CYS A 75 -9.62 -8.82 -6.48
N ILE A 76 -10.00 -8.12 -5.41
CA ILE A 76 -10.63 -8.74 -4.24
C ILE A 76 -11.98 -9.35 -4.62
N ARG A 77 -12.82 -8.60 -5.33
CA ARG A 77 -14.14 -9.05 -5.76
C ARG A 77 -14.03 -10.27 -6.68
N GLU A 78 -13.07 -10.24 -7.61
CA GLU A 78 -12.80 -11.39 -8.49
C GLU A 78 -12.36 -12.62 -7.68
N GLY A 79 -11.43 -12.46 -6.73
CA GLY A 79 -10.99 -13.57 -5.89
C GLY A 79 -12.12 -14.20 -5.07
N ILE A 80 -13.03 -13.38 -4.53
CA ILE A 80 -14.22 -13.88 -3.80
C ILE A 80 -15.11 -14.72 -4.74
N ARG A 81 -15.33 -14.25 -5.97
CA ARG A 81 -16.13 -14.94 -6.98
C ARG A 81 -15.49 -16.24 -7.44
N GLU A 82 -14.21 -16.22 -7.79
CA GLU A 82 -13.48 -17.41 -8.25
C GLU A 82 -13.44 -18.52 -7.20
N LEU A 83 -13.42 -18.15 -5.92
CA LEU A 83 -13.39 -19.10 -4.80
C LEU A 83 -14.79 -19.55 -4.33
N GLY A 84 -15.87 -18.96 -4.87
CA GLY A 84 -17.25 -19.27 -4.47
C GLY A 84 -17.56 -18.84 -3.02
N TRP A 85 -17.00 -17.71 -2.58
CA TRP A 85 -17.09 -17.20 -1.21
C TRP A 85 -18.10 -16.07 -1.03
N GLU A 86 -18.98 -15.83 -1.99
CA GLU A 86 -19.97 -14.75 -1.98
C GLU A 86 -20.93 -14.84 -0.78
N ASN A 87 -21.17 -16.05 -0.27
CA ASN A 87 -22.06 -16.32 0.85
C ASN A 87 -21.32 -16.69 2.14
N ARG A 88 -20.03 -16.37 2.24
CA ARG A 88 -19.18 -16.64 3.41
C ARG A 88 -18.57 -15.35 3.93
N GLU A 89 -18.32 -15.29 5.23
CA GLU A 89 -17.50 -14.22 5.79
C GLU A 89 -16.06 -14.35 5.25
N VAL A 90 -15.57 -13.30 4.60
CA VAL A 90 -14.25 -13.24 3.98
C VAL A 90 -13.37 -12.28 4.76
N HIS A 91 -12.22 -12.77 5.19
CA HIS A 91 -11.21 -12.02 5.93
C HIS A 91 -10.07 -11.70 4.98
N PHE A 92 -9.93 -10.43 4.59
CA PHE A 92 -8.85 -9.99 3.68
C PHE A 92 -7.80 -9.18 4.43
N VAL A 93 -6.58 -9.72 4.46
CA VAL A 93 -5.43 -9.08 5.09
C VAL A 93 -4.82 -8.07 4.12
N MET A 94 -4.86 -6.79 4.48
CA MET A 94 -4.09 -5.76 3.80
C MET A 94 -2.69 -5.72 4.40
N ASN A 95 -1.67 -6.06 3.61
CA ASN A 95 -0.28 -6.06 4.06
C ASN A 95 0.64 -5.37 3.05
N GLY A 96 1.66 -4.68 3.55
CA GLY A 96 2.60 -3.90 2.76
C GLY A 96 2.61 -2.42 3.15
N GLY A 97 3.75 -1.75 2.90
CA GLY A 97 3.98 -0.36 3.30
C GLY A 97 2.95 0.63 2.71
N SER A 98 2.43 0.35 1.51
CA SER A 98 1.42 1.16 0.84
C SER A 98 0.11 1.28 1.63
N PHE A 99 -0.29 0.22 2.35
CA PHE A 99 -1.52 0.25 3.16
C PHE A 99 -1.31 0.91 4.53
N LYS A 100 -0.05 1.05 4.97
CA LYS A 100 0.34 1.72 6.22
C LYS A 100 0.64 3.22 6.02
N GLY A 101 0.33 3.76 4.84
CA GLY A 101 0.54 5.17 4.50
C GLY A 101 -0.25 6.12 5.41
N LYS A 102 0.21 7.37 5.48
CA LYS A 102 -0.41 8.42 6.29
C LYS A 102 -1.92 8.52 6.00
N GLY A 103 -2.73 8.45 7.05
CA GLY A 103 -4.19 8.57 6.93
C GLY A 103 -4.91 7.37 6.32
N PHE A 104 -4.21 6.25 6.08
CA PHE A 104 -4.76 5.00 5.52
C PHE A 104 -5.50 5.23 4.20
N VAL A 105 -4.97 6.11 3.34
CA VAL A 105 -5.73 6.66 2.20
C VAL A 105 -6.14 5.59 1.21
N LEU A 106 -5.21 4.70 0.83
CA LEU A 106 -5.49 3.61 -0.09
C LEU A 106 -6.50 2.61 0.49
N GLU A 107 -6.37 2.27 1.79
CA GLU A 107 -7.34 1.40 2.47
C GLU A 107 -8.75 1.99 2.45
N LYS A 108 -8.91 3.29 2.72
CA LYS A 108 -10.22 3.96 2.70
C LYS A 108 -10.86 3.90 1.32
N VAL A 109 -10.09 4.19 0.27
CA VAL A 109 -10.57 4.09 -1.11
C VAL A 109 -10.99 2.67 -1.46
N ILE A 110 -10.21 1.66 -1.05
CA ILE A 110 -10.59 0.25 -1.26
C ILE A 110 -11.88 -0.09 -0.51
N ARG A 111 -12.03 0.35 0.74
CA ARG A 111 -13.27 0.18 1.52
C ARG A 111 -14.47 0.82 0.84
N GLU A 112 -14.31 2.00 0.26
CA GLU A 112 -15.38 2.70 -0.48
C GLU A 112 -15.80 1.90 -1.72
N TYR A 113 -14.86 1.35 -2.49
CA TYR A 113 -15.18 0.53 -3.67
C TYR A 113 -15.80 -0.84 -3.35
N LEU A 114 -15.63 -1.32 -2.12
CA LEU A 114 -16.13 -2.61 -1.64
C LEU A 114 -17.25 -2.45 -0.61
N SER A 115 -17.84 -1.25 -0.50
CA SER A 115 -18.85 -0.97 0.52
C SER A 115 -20.14 -1.78 0.37
N ASP A 116 -20.35 -2.39 -0.80
CA ASP A 116 -21.46 -3.29 -1.10
C ASP A 116 -21.22 -4.75 -0.66
N LEU A 117 -20.01 -5.10 -0.24
CA LEU A 117 -19.66 -6.45 0.22
C LEU A 117 -19.78 -6.57 1.74
N ASP A 118 -21.00 -6.79 2.23
CA ASP A 118 -21.28 -6.94 3.67
C ASP A 118 -20.58 -8.14 4.32
N ASN A 119 -20.14 -9.11 3.51
CA ASN A 119 -19.43 -10.30 3.97
C ASN A 119 -17.91 -10.12 4.07
N LEU A 120 -17.38 -8.94 3.72
CA LEU A 120 -15.93 -8.69 3.65
C LEU A 120 -15.42 -7.91 4.87
N ILE A 121 -14.44 -8.48 5.55
CA ILE A 121 -13.71 -7.83 6.63
C ILE A 121 -12.29 -7.55 6.15
N LEU A 122 -11.99 -6.27 5.92
CA LEU A 122 -10.62 -5.81 5.66
C LEU A 122 -9.91 -5.50 6.98
N PHE A 123 -8.71 -6.04 7.18
CA PHE A 123 -7.89 -5.73 8.36
C PHE A 123 -6.40 -5.70 8.04
N GLN A 124 -5.65 -5.03 8.91
CA GLN A 124 -4.19 -4.99 8.86
C GLN A 124 -3.62 -6.13 9.70
N SER A 125 -2.58 -6.79 9.21
CA SER A 125 -1.87 -7.80 10.01
C SER A 125 -1.15 -7.15 11.19
N GLU A 126 -1.32 -7.71 12.38
CA GLU A 126 -0.50 -7.36 13.55
C GLU A 126 0.95 -7.84 13.42
N TYR A 127 1.16 -8.89 12.62
CA TYR A 127 2.45 -9.56 12.49
C TYR A 127 3.01 -9.42 11.08
N GLU A 128 4.33 -9.26 11.01
CA GLU A 128 5.06 -9.29 9.75
C GLU A 128 5.02 -10.69 9.11
N PRO A 129 5.12 -10.82 7.77
CA PRO A 129 5.07 -12.10 7.07
C PRO A 129 6.03 -13.17 7.59
N VAL A 130 7.18 -12.75 8.14
CA VAL A 130 8.18 -13.64 8.75
C VAL A 130 7.59 -14.45 9.92
N ALA A 131 6.63 -13.91 10.66
CA ALA A 131 5.94 -14.65 11.71
C ALA A 131 5.12 -15.80 11.12
N GLY A 132 4.43 -15.58 9.99
CA GLY A 132 3.72 -16.62 9.27
C GLY A 132 4.65 -17.73 8.78
N ALA A 133 5.81 -17.37 8.23
CA ALA A 133 6.82 -18.35 7.80
C ALA A 133 7.34 -19.22 8.97
N LEU A 134 7.50 -18.63 10.16
CA LEU A 134 7.88 -19.35 11.36
C LEU A 134 6.77 -20.31 11.82
N LEU A 135 5.51 -19.88 11.80
CA LEU A 135 4.36 -20.74 12.14
C LEU A 135 4.26 -21.94 11.19
N LEU A 136 4.41 -21.71 9.87
CA LEU A 136 4.44 -22.78 8.88
C LEU A 136 5.58 -23.77 9.14
N SER A 137 6.72 -23.29 9.64
CA SER A 137 7.84 -24.16 10.01
C SER A 137 7.49 -25.01 11.22
N TYR A 138 6.84 -24.45 12.24
CA TYR A 138 6.36 -25.21 13.40
C TYR A 138 5.35 -26.29 13.02
N ASP A 139 4.38 -25.96 12.16
CA ASP A 139 3.40 -26.91 11.64
C ASP A 139 4.09 -28.08 10.92
N ASN A 140 5.10 -27.79 10.10
CA ASN A 140 5.88 -28.80 9.40
C ASN A 140 6.66 -29.75 10.34
N TYR A 141 7.02 -29.29 11.53
CA TYR A 141 7.65 -30.13 12.57
C TYR A 141 6.66 -30.72 13.59
N GLY A 142 5.36 -30.49 13.41
CA GLY A 142 4.33 -30.93 14.36
C GLY A 142 4.45 -30.27 15.73
N ILE A 143 5.09 -29.11 15.81
CA ILE A 143 5.28 -28.35 17.04
C ILE A 143 4.12 -27.37 17.15
N SER A 144 3.33 -27.46 18.22
CA SER A 144 2.32 -26.43 18.49
C SER A 144 2.97 -25.27 19.25
N PRO A 145 2.98 -24.04 18.70
CA PRO A 145 3.48 -22.89 19.44
C PRO A 145 2.61 -22.66 20.68
N ASP A 146 3.23 -22.68 21.86
CA ASP A 146 2.54 -22.45 23.13
C ASP A 146 1.93 -21.03 23.18
N TYR A 147 0.61 -20.97 23.30
CA TYR A 147 -0.18 -19.75 23.45
C TYR A 147 0.28 -18.89 24.64
N HIS A 148 0.78 -19.50 25.72
CA HIS A 148 1.32 -18.76 26.87
C HIS A 148 2.64 -18.05 26.57
N SER A 149 3.50 -18.66 25.77
CA SER A 149 4.74 -18.05 25.30
C SER A 149 4.47 -16.84 24.39
N PHE A 150 3.43 -16.93 23.55
CA PHE A 150 2.93 -15.83 22.72
C PHE A 150 2.36 -14.67 23.55
N MET A 151 1.50 -14.95 24.54
CA MET A 151 0.92 -13.91 25.41
C MET A 151 1.99 -13.20 26.27
N ARG A 152 3.02 -13.91 26.73
CA ARG A 152 4.16 -13.30 27.44
C ARG A 152 4.97 -12.35 26.55
N PHE A 153 5.11 -12.66 25.26
CA PHE A 153 5.78 -11.77 24.31
C PHE A 153 4.97 -10.49 24.06
N LYS A 154 3.64 -10.60 23.87
CA LYS A 154 2.74 -9.43 23.72
C LYS A 154 2.77 -8.49 24.93
N LEU A 155 2.77 -9.03 26.15
CA LEU A 155 2.82 -8.24 27.39
C LEU A 155 4.15 -7.47 27.57
N ARG A 156 5.28 -8.03 27.13
CA ARG A 156 6.58 -7.34 27.21
C ARG A 156 6.72 -6.19 26.22
N ARG A 157 6.01 -6.22 25.09
CA ARG A 157 6.09 -5.18 24.06
C ARG A 157 5.29 -3.92 24.38
N ASN A 158 4.29 -4.02 25.27
CA ASN A 158 3.47 -2.88 25.72
C ASN A 158 4.04 -2.18 26.98
N LEU A 159 5.24 -2.56 27.43
CA LEU A 159 5.94 -1.98 28.59
C LEU A 159 7.11 -1.07 28.18
N HIS A 160 7.24 -0.77 26.89
CA HIS A 160 8.23 0.14 26.31
C HIS A 160 7.54 1.09 25.33
#